data_AF-A0A3D3UZ05-F1
#
_entry.id   AF-A0A3D3UZ05-F1
#
_cell.length_a   1.000
_cell.length_b   1.000
_cell.length_c   1.000
_cell.angle_alpha   90.00
_cell.angle_beta   90.00
_cell.angle_gamma   90.00
#
_symmetry.space_group_name_H-M   'P 1'
#
loop_
_entity.id
_entity.type
_entity.pdbx_description
1 polymer ?
#
loop_
_entity_poly.entity_id
_entity_poly.type
_entity_poly.pdbx_seq_one_letter_code
_entity_poly.pdbx_strand_id
1 'polypeptide(L)'
;DIFGNEILLHFEEPGCFDPMPVSRRPRPMTVPLRRDFKDRNGYLYILNVYEGTHMEGLPPGTVKYLRVVESPEKRFWTHAQWGGQGVHCPALNWHSFENKRVLGTVPVAEDGSAYFEVPCDKFIFFQLLDANKMMVQSMRSGTIAQSGELTGCVGCHENRRQTPKQFSEKIPIALKRQPSRLSGWKGEPRLFNYASEVQPVFDKHCVSCHDFDQEAGRELILAGDRTNTFNASYNELWRKKYIKAIGAGPSDIQQPYSWGSHASKLVEVIREGHYDVKLSGDEFERIVTWIDLNGPYYPRYDCAYPNNLTGRCPLDNKQLKRLTELTGVSFTKLAAHNQNTGPQVSFDRPRLSPCLANFENTSHPGYIEALAIIESGRRMLLQRPRADMPGFEACTIDQQRQRNYTMRQQAEVRNRKAIHNGQKLYDFD
;
A
#
# COMPACT_ATOMS: atom_id res chain seq x y z
N ASP A 1 46.91 -5.13 14.26
CA ASP A 1 48.07 -4.29 13.85
C ASP A 1 47.87 -3.88 12.38
N ILE A 2 48.81 -3.16 11.73
CA ILE A 2 48.71 -2.85 10.29
C ILE A 2 48.95 -4.06 9.37
N PHE A 3 49.22 -5.23 9.95
CA PHE A 3 49.47 -6.48 9.24
C PHE A 3 48.22 -7.36 9.14
N GLY A 4 47.07 -6.88 9.64
CA GLY A 4 45.81 -7.63 9.62
C GLY A 4 45.72 -8.71 10.72
N ASN A 5 46.62 -8.69 11.70
CA ASN A 5 46.52 -9.60 12.85
C ASN A 5 45.46 -9.09 13.84
N GLU A 6 44.60 -10.00 14.28
CA GLU A 6 43.63 -9.77 15.35
C GLU A 6 44.31 -9.94 16.72
N ILE A 7 44.20 -8.92 17.57
CA ILE A 7 44.73 -8.94 18.94
C ILE A 7 43.55 -8.77 19.90
N LEU A 8 43.40 -9.70 20.84
CA LEU A 8 42.41 -9.60 21.90
C LEU A 8 42.74 -8.39 22.80
N LEU A 9 41.92 -7.34 22.73
CA LEU A 9 42.09 -6.14 23.57
C LEU A 9 41.45 -6.30 24.95
N HIS A 10 40.27 -6.89 25.03
CA HIS A 10 39.52 -7.10 26.26
C HIS A 10 38.49 -8.24 26.06
N PHE A 11 38.24 -9.00 27.12
CA PHE A 11 37.23 -10.05 27.16
C PHE A 11 36.52 -9.98 28.51
N GLU A 12 35.19 -10.00 28.49
CA GLU A 12 34.32 -10.10 29.65
C GLU A 12 33.07 -10.91 29.30
N GLU A 13 32.44 -11.52 30.30
CA GLU A 13 31.17 -12.25 30.15
C GLU A 13 29.99 -11.31 30.47
N PRO A 14 28.90 -11.28 29.67
CA PRO A 14 28.60 -12.12 28.50
C PRO A 14 29.10 -11.54 27.15
N GLY A 15 29.89 -10.47 27.18
CA GLY A 15 30.54 -9.87 26.01
C GLY A 15 30.69 -8.35 26.12
N CYS A 16 31.76 -7.81 25.51
CA CYS A 16 32.00 -6.38 25.35
C CYS A 16 31.70 -5.96 23.91
N PHE A 17 30.58 -5.27 23.69
CA PHE A 17 30.15 -4.79 22.37
C PHE A 17 30.29 -3.27 22.26
N ASP A 18 30.57 -2.77 21.05
CA ASP A 18 30.70 -1.35 20.72
C ASP A 18 31.64 -0.55 21.65
N PRO A 19 32.91 -0.98 21.86
CA PRO A 19 33.84 -0.21 22.67
C PRO A 19 33.97 1.21 22.08
N MET A 20 33.82 2.22 22.93
CA MET A 20 33.95 3.63 22.54
C MET A 20 35.25 4.22 23.13
N PRO A 21 36.39 4.14 22.41
CA PRO A 21 37.64 4.72 22.88
C PRO A 21 37.48 6.19 23.23
N VAL A 22 37.93 6.56 24.43
CA VAL A 22 38.01 7.95 24.88
C VAL A 22 39.22 8.60 24.20
N SER A 23 38.95 9.42 23.20
CA SER A 23 39.98 10.16 22.48
C SER A 23 39.46 11.54 22.06
N ARG A 24 40.38 12.49 21.85
CA ARG A 24 40.04 13.80 21.30
C ARG A 24 39.54 13.64 19.87
N ARG A 25 38.37 14.22 19.55
CA ARG A 25 37.77 14.20 18.20
C ARG A 25 37.59 15.63 17.67
N PRO A 26 37.86 15.91 16.38
CA PRO A 26 37.50 17.18 15.77
C PRO A 26 35.98 17.42 15.84
N ARG A 27 35.56 18.65 16.16
CA ARG A 27 34.15 19.03 16.16
C ARG A 27 33.63 19.09 14.71
N PRO A 28 32.55 18.37 14.36
CA PRO A 28 31.96 18.46 13.03
C PRO A 28 31.48 19.88 12.69
N MET A 29 31.42 20.19 11.39
CA MET A 29 30.82 21.42 10.90
C MET A 29 29.34 21.51 11.31
N THR A 30 28.90 22.71 11.72
CA THR A 30 27.49 22.96 12.05
C THR A 30 26.72 23.26 10.76
N VAL A 31 25.67 22.48 10.49
CA VAL A 31 24.78 22.69 9.34
C VAL A 31 23.57 23.53 9.79
N PRO A 32 23.16 24.56 9.03
CA PRO A 32 21.97 25.35 9.35
C PRO A 32 20.69 24.51 9.39
N LEU A 33 19.78 24.85 10.30
CA LEU A 33 18.44 24.23 10.34
C LEU A 33 17.62 24.62 9.11
N ARG A 34 16.92 23.63 8.53
CA ARG A 34 16.00 23.82 7.39
C ARG A 34 14.52 23.63 7.74
N ARG A 35 14.21 23.60 9.04
CA ARG A 35 12.87 23.39 9.62
C ARG A 35 12.54 24.50 10.61
N ASP A 36 11.26 24.82 10.75
CA ASP A 36 10.77 25.88 11.65
C ASP A 36 9.95 25.41 12.87
N PHE A 37 9.67 24.10 12.98
CA PHE A 37 8.90 23.46 14.06
C PHE A 37 7.47 23.99 14.25
N LYS A 38 6.87 24.61 13.22
CA LYS A 38 5.50 25.15 13.26
C LYS A 38 4.41 24.17 12.82
N ASP A 39 4.79 22.92 12.54
CA ASP A 39 3.92 21.87 11.98
C ASP A 39 3.15 22.32 10.72
N ARG A 40 3.80 23.14 9.87
CA ARG A 40 3.28 23.53 8.55
C ARG A 40 3.73 22.54 7.48
N ASN A 41 3.06 22.58 6.33
CA ASN A 41 3.46 21.81 5.15
C ASN A 41 4.93 22.05 4.77
N GLY A 42 5.55 21.02 4.19
CA GLY A 42 6.79 21.13 3.43
C GLY A 42 6.50 21.43 1.96
N TYR A 43 7.54 21.82 1.22
CA TYR A 43 7.45 22.21 -0.18
C TYR A 43 8.45 21.44 -1.02
N LEU A 44 7.98 20.90 -2.13
CA LEU A 44 8.77 20.08 -3.04
C LEU A 44 8.70 20.61 -4.46
N TYR A 45 9.86 20.63 -5.12
CA TYR A 45 9.94 20.88 -6.56
C TYR A 45 10.72 19.80 -7.29
N ILE A 46 10.35 19.59 -8.54
CA ILE A 46 11.09 18.77 -9.51
C ILE A 46 11.43 19.69 -10.66
N LEU A 47 12.72 19.77 -10.99
CA LEU A 47 13.19 20.68 -12.03
C LEU A 47 12.75 20.21 -13.42
N ASN A 48 12.92 18.92 -13.73
CA ASN A 48 12.41 18.31 -14.95
C ASN A 48 12.17 16.81 -14.76
N VAL A 49 10.92 16.35 -14.85
CA VAL A 49 10.57 14.93 -14.70
C VAL A 49 11.20 14.01 -15.75
N TYR A 50 11.69 14.56 -16.87
CA TYR A 50 12.35 13.80 -17.94
C TYR A 50 13.86 13.60 -17.72
N GLU A 51 14.44 14.24 -16.70
CA GLU A 51 15.85 14.01 -16.35
C GLU A 51 15.95 12.78 -15.42
N GLY A 52 16.52 11.68 -15.92
CA GLY A 52 16.70 10.46 -15.15
C GLY A 52 16.97 9.25 -16.04
N THR A 53 17.66 8.24 -15.52
CA THR A 53 18.08 7.08 -16.32
C THR A 53 16.91 6.22 -16.80
N HIS A 54 15.77 6.28 -16.10
CA HIS A 54 14.57 5.50 -16.43
C HIS A 54 13.44 6.40 -16.96
N MET A 55 13.82 7.52 -17.56
CA MET A 55 12.95 8.44 -18.30
C MET A 55 13.47 8.69 -19.71
N GLU A 56 14.60 8.10 -20.08
CA GLU A 56 15.23 8.24 -21.40
C GLU A 56 14.30 7.75 -22.52
N GLY A 57 14.22 8.52 -23.60
CA GLY A 57 13.37 8.21 -24.76
C GLY A 57 11.88 8.54 -24.59
N LEU A 58 11.41 8.94 -23.40
CA LEU A 58 10.03 9.41 -23.24
C LEU A 58 9.85 10.79 -23.90
N PRO A 59 8.84 10.95 -24.79
CA PRO A 59 8.59 12.24 -25.41
C PRO A 59 8.21 13.32 -24.37
N PRO A 60 8.82 14.52 -24.42
CA PRO A 60 8.38 15.65 -23.62
C PRO A 60 6.88 15.92 -23.81
N GLY A 61 6.19 16.29 -22.73
CA GLY A 61 4.74 16.48 -22.70
C GLY A 61 3.90 15.21 -22.50
N THR A 62 4.47 14.01 -22.55
CA THR A 62 3.80 12.76 -22.16
C THR A 62 3.23 12.81 -20.73
N VAL A 63 4.02 13.28 -19.77
CA VAL A 63 3.62 13.40 -18.36
C VAL A 63 2.82 14.68 -18.19
N LYS A 64 1.57 14.55 -17.74
CA LYS A 64 0.67 15.69 -17.48
C LYS A 64 0.52 15.98 -16.00
N TYR A 65 0.67 14.96 -15.16
CA TYR A 65 0.44 15.09 -13.73
C TYR A 65 1.44 14.29 -12.91
N LEU A 66 1.55 14.70 -11.64
CA LEU A 66 2.27 13.96 -10.61
C LEU A 66 1.29 13.64 -9.47
N ARG A 67 1.12 12.36 -9.17
CA ARG A 67 0.34 11.89 -8.01
C ARG A 67 1.27 11.77 -6.81
N VAL A 68 0.86 12.35 -5.68
CA VAL A 68 1.54 12.23 -4.40
C VAL A 68 0.82 11.19 -3.54
N VAL A 69 1.56 10.20 -3.06
CA VAL A 69 1.01 9.09 -2.28
C VAL A 69 1.77 8.96 -0.96
N GLU A 70 1.05 8.93 0.16
CA GLU A 70 1.59 8.55 1.47
C GLU A 70 1.61 7.03 1.60
N SER A 71 2.70 6.51 2.17
CA SER A 71 2.81 5.13 2.65
C SER A 71 2.93 5.16 4.18
N PRO A 72 1.80 5.08 4.90
CA PRO A 72 1.77 5.19 6.36
C PRO A 72 2.57 4.10 7.07
N GLU A 73 3.07 4.44 8.25
CA GLU A 73 3.87 3.55 9.08
C GLU A 73 3.06 2.35 9.61
N LYS A 74 3.69 1.17 9.62
CA LYS A 74 3.13 -0.04 10.20
C LYS A 74 3.27 -0.01 11.73
N ARG A 75 2.13 0.00 12.43
CA ARG A 75 2.05 0.12 13.91
C ARG A 75 1.47 -1.11 14.61
N PHE A 76 0.99 -2.07 13.83
CA PHE A 76 0.20 -3.20 14.32
C PHE A 76 0.71 -4.50 13.73
N TRP A 77 0.60 -5.58 14.49
CA TRP A 77 1.02 -6.91 14.09
C TRP A 77 0.19 -8.01 14.76
N THR A 78 0.10 -9.14 14.08
CA THR A 78 -0.57 -10.36 14.56
C THR A 78 0.43 -11.46 14.88
N HIS A 79 -0.03 -12.52 15.55
CA HIS A 79 0.77 -13.74 15.71
C HIS A 79 0.63 -14.66 14.49
N ALA A 80 -0.58 -14.71 13.92
CA ALA A 80 -0.84 -15.47 12.72
C ALA A 80 -0.13 -14.84 11.50
N GLN A 81 0.69 -15.66 10.85
CA GLN A 81 1.43 -15.31 9.65
C GLN A 81 0.52 -15.33 8.41
N TRP A 82 0.89 -14.51 7.43
CA TRP A 82 0.40 -14.55 6.07
C TRP A 82 1.62 -14.62 5.14
N GLY A 83 1.65 -15.65 4.29
CA GLY A 83 2.73 -15.87 3.33
C GLY A 83 2.47 -15.12 2.05
N GLY A 84 2.56 -13.79 2.05
CA GLY A 84 2.55 -12.97 0.84
C GLY A 84 3.80 -13.20 -0.02
N GLN A 85 4.34 -12.15 -0.62
CA GLN A 85 5.68 -12.18 -1.23
C GLN A 85 6.81 -12.12 -0.17
N GLY A 86 6.59 -12.79 0.95
CA GLY A 86 7.28 -12.63 2.23
C GLY A 86 6.34 -13.04 3.38
N VAL A 87 6.85 -13.12 4.60
CA VAL A 87 6.02 -13.41 5.78
C VAL A 87 5.64 -12.12 6.48
N HIS A 88 4.34 -11.88 6.61
CA HIS A 88 3.83 -10.68 7.29
C HIS A 88 2.67 -11.03 8.23
N CYS A 89 2.53 -10.19 9.25
CA CYS A 89 1.48 -10.29 10.25
C CYS A 89 0.88 -8.89 10.47
N PRO A 90 -0.37 -8.59 10.09
CA PRO A 90 -1.34 -9.44 9.36
C PRO A 90 -1.22 -9.36 7.82
N ALA A 91 -2.17 -9.98 7.11
CA ALA A 91 -2.37 -9.80 5.67
C ALA A 91 -2.86 -8.38 5.30
N LEU A 92 -2.23 -7.80 4.28
CA LEU A 92 -2.54 -6.45 3.77
C LEU A 92 -3.02 -6.48 2.31
N ASN A 93 -2.26 -7.11 1.41
CA ASN A 93 -2.56 -7.21 -0.03
C ASN A 93 -1.57 -8.21 -0.67
N TRP A 94 -1.78 -8.78 -1.85
CA TRP A 94 -0.88 -9.81 -2.42
C TRP A 94 0.43 -9.30 -3.05
N HIS A 95 0.50 -8.02 -3.41
CA HIS A 95 1.62 -7.43 -4.16
C HIS A 95 2.48 -6.46 -3.33
N SER A 96 2.26 -6.33 -2.03
CA SER A 96 2.90 -5.32 -1.21
C SER A 96 2.60 -5.60 0.25
N PHE A 97 3.27 -4.88 1.13
CA PHE A 97 3.18 -5.04 2.58
C PHE A 97 2.67 -3.80 3.29
N GLU A 98 2.37 -2.73 2.54
CA GLU A 98 1.92 -1.46 3.08
C GLU A 98 0.48 -1.11 2.69
N ASN A 99 -0.15 -0.28 3.50
CA ASN A 99 -1.31 0.50 3.09
C ASN A 99 -0.85 1.78 2.37
N LYS A 100 -1.77 2.42 1.65
CA LYS A 100 -1.47 3.63 0.87
C LYS A 100 -2.58 4.65 1.03
N ARG A 101 -2.24 5.94 0.88
CA ARG A 101 -3.19 7.05 0.84
C ARG A 101 -2.79 8.01 -0.26
N VAL A 102 -3.68 8.27 -1.21
CA VAL A 102 -3.46 9.29 -2.22
C VAL A 102 -3.71 10.65 -1.59
N LEU A 103 -2.67 11.49 -1.56
CA LEU A 103 -2.77 12.84 -0.98
C LEU A 103 -3.28 13.85 -2.01
N GLY A 104 -2.97 13.65 -3.28
CA GLY A 104 -3.45 14.49 -4.36
C GLY A 104 -2.71 14.26 -5.67
N THR A 105 -3.16 14.97 -6.70
CA THR A 105 -2.50 15.02 -8.01
C THR A 105 -2.24 16.48 -8.36
N VAL A 106 -1.02 16.79 -8.78
CA VAL A 106 -0.59 18.15 -9.16
C VAL A 106 -0.20 18.20 -10.63
N PRO A 107 -0.33 19.35 -11.30
CA PRO A 107 0.06 19.47 -12.71
C PRO A 107 1.58 19.49 -12.87
N VAL A 108 2.06 18.84 -13.93
CA VAL A 108 3.43 18.98 -14.44
C VAL A 108 3.38 20.02 -15.56
N ALA A 109 4.28 21.00 -15.51
CA ALA A 109 4.36 22.07 -16.50
C ALA A 109 4.94 21.56 -17.84
N GLU A 110 4.81 22.36 -18.90
CA GLU A 110 5.25 21.99 -20.25
C GLU A 110 6.76 21.74 -20.36
N ASP A 111 7.56 22.39 -19.52
CA ASP A 111 9.01 22.18 -19.40
C ASP A 111 9.38 20.97 -18.53
N GLY A 112 8.39 20.18 -18.10
CA GLY A 112 8.56 19.02 -17.24
C GLY A 112 8.70 19.35 -15.75
N SER A 113 8.60 20.62 -15.35
CA SER A 113 8.77 21.01 -13.95
C SER A 113 7.50 20.83 -13.10
N ALA A 114 7.66 20.59 -11.81
CA ALA A 114 6.55 20.51 -10.84
C ALA A 114 6.92 21.24 -9.54
N TYR A 115 5.93 21.89 -8.90
CA TYR A 115 6.09 22.55 -7.61
C TYR A 115 4.81 22.45 -6.79
N PHE A 116 4.91 21.89 -5.59
CA PHE A 116 3.75 21.51 -4.78
C PHE A 116 4.08 21.45 -3.27
N GLU A 117 3.04 21.57 -2.46
CA GLU A 117 3.13 21.38 -1.01
C GLU A 117 2.84 19.92 -0.63
N VAL A 118 3.39 19.47 0.48
CA VAL A 118 3.16 18.14 1.06
C VAL A 118 3.00 18.23 2.57
N PRO A 119 2.20 17.35 3.20
CA PRO A 119 2.14 17.29 4.65
C PRO A 119 3.52 16.94 5.21
N CYS A 120 3.96 17.68 6.23
CA CYS A 120 5.27 17.46 6.82
C CYS A 120 5.36 16.12 7.56
N ASP A 121 6.57 15.58 7.67
CA ASP A 121 6.88 14.36 8.43
C ASP A 121 6.08 13.12 7.98
N LYS A 122 5.61 13.12 6.73
CA LYS A 122 4.94 11.98 6.08
C LYS A 122 5.87 11.32 5.08
N PHE A 123 5.93 9.99 5.12
CA PHE A 123 6.65 9.21 4.13
C PHE A 123 5.82 9.14 2.85
N ILE A 124 6.30 9.84 1.82
CA ILE A 124 5.59 10.02 0.55
C ILE A 124 6.43 9.56 -0.63
N PHE A 125 5.75 9.19 -1.71
CA PHE A 125 6.36 8.88 -2.99
C PHE A 125 5.51 9.45 -4.14
N PHE A 126 6.09 9.48 -5.34
CA PHE A 126 5.48 10.11 -6.51
C PHE A 126 5.20 9.12 -7.63
N GLN A 127 4.13 9.37 -8.37
CA GLN A 127 3.84 8.68 -9.63
C GLN A 127 3.63 9.72 -10.72
N LEU A 128 4.36 9.58 -11.83
CA LEU A 128 4.15 10.39 -13.03
C LEU A 128 2.99 9.81 -13.81
N LEU A 129 2.04 10.65 -14.19
CA LEU A 129 0.82 10.24 -14.89
C LEU A 129 0.69 10.91 -16.25
N ASP A 130 0.13 10.18 -17.21
CA ASP A 130 -0.22 10.69 -18.53
C ASP A 130 -1.54 11.51 -18.53
N ALA A 131 -2.01 11.88 -19.72
CA ALA A 131 -3.27 12.61 -19.90
C ALA A 131 -4.51 11.84 -19.41
N ASN A 132 -4.46 10.50 -19.38
CA ASN A 132 -5.54 9.62 -18.92
C ASN A 132 -5.44 9.29 -17.43
N LYS A 133 -4.56 9.96 -16.68
CA LYS A 133 -4.26 9.70 -15.26
C LYS A 133 -3.71 8.29 -14.99
N MET A 134 -3.14 7.65 -16.01
CA MET A 134 -2.49 6.35 -15.90
C MET A 134 -0.99 6.54 -15.61
N MET A 135 -0.43 5.71 -14.74
CA MET A 135 0.97 5.79 -14.33
C MET A 135 1.92 5.49 -15.48
N VAL A 136 2.77 6.45 -15.79
CA VAL A 136 3.94 6.32 -16.67
C VAL A 136 5.11 5.69 -15.90
N GLN A 137 5.39 6.20 -14.71
CA GLN A 137 6.51 5.79 -13.87
C GLN A 137 6.19 6.02 -12.38
N SER A 138 6.74 5.19 -11.50
CA SER A 138 6.59 5.32 -10.05
C SER A 138 7.94 5.40 -9.37
N MET A 139 8.07 6.33 -8.43
CA MET A 139 9.10 6.26 -7.41
C MET A 139 8.88 4.99 -6.57
N ARG A 140 9.91 4.14 -6.48
CA ARG A 140 9.93 2.88 -5.71
C ARG A 140 10.71 3.00 -4.39
N SER A 141 10.98 4.24 -4.01
CA SER A 141 11.47 4.69 -2.72
C SER A 141 10.49 5.75 -2.19
N GLY A 142 10.87 6.52 -1.18
CA GLY A 142 10.10 7.67 -0.74
C GLY A 142 10.98 8.74 -0.14
N THR A 143 10.36 9.85 0.21
CA THR A 143 11.00 10.98 0.88
C THR A 143 10.09 11.53 1.97
N ILE A 144 10.63 12.44 2.76
CA ILE A 144 9.92 13.18 3.80
C ILE A 144 10.34 14.65 3.66
N ALA A 145 9.39 15.57 3.82
CA ALA A 145 9.71 16.99 4.00
C ALA A 145 9.39 17.40 5.44
N GLN A 146 10.30 18.14 6.06
CA GLN A 146 10.09 18.70 7.40
C GLN A 146 9.20 19.94 7.35
N SER A 147 8.72 20.37 8.53
CA SER A 147 7.89 21.58 8.64
C SER A 147 8.59 22.80 8.06
N GLY A 148 8.01 23.34 6.97
CA GLY A 148 8.53 24.52 6.29
C GLY A 148 9.76 24.30 5.43
N GLU A 149 10.21 23.07 5.28
CA GLU A 149 11.35 22.73 4.44
C GLU A 149 10.99 22.95 2.96
N LEU A 150 11.91 23.54 2.20
CA LEU A 150 11.89 23.53 0.75
C LEU A 150 13.01 22.60 0.27
N THR A 151 12.64 21.53 -0.42
CA THR A 151 13.60 20.57 -0.98
C THR A 151 13.16 20.14 -2.39
N GLY A 152 14.04 19.54 -3.17
CA GLY A 152 13.73 19.22 -4.56
C GLY A 152 14.68 18.23 -5.21
N CYS A 153 14.24 17.73 -6.36
CA CYS A 153 14.97 16.78 -7.20
C CYS A 153 15.30 17.41 -8.56
N VAL A 154 16.40 16.97 -9.18
CA VAL A 154 16.73 17.39 -10.55
C VAL A 154 15.74 16.77 -11.52
N GLY A 155 15.40 15.50 -11.31
CA GLY A 155 14.39 14.81 -12.11
C GLY A 155 13.88 13.55 -11.46
N CYS A 156 13.49 12.57 -12.25
CA CYS A 156 12.91 11.33 -11.76
C CYS A 156 13.94 10.20 -11.85
N HIS A 157 14.55 9.87 -10.71
CA HIS A 157 15.57 8.82 -10.61
C HIS A 157 16.92 9.21 -11.27
N GLU A 158 17.28 10.50 -11.14
CA GLU A 158 18.60 11.02 -11.49
C GLU A 158 19.72 10.41 -10.62
N ASN A 159 20.96 10.61 -11.04
CA ASN A 159 22.10 10.25 -10.20
C ASN A 159 22.16 11.18 -8.98
N ARG A 160 22.08 10.61 -7.76
CA ARG A 160 22.13 11.36 -6.49
C ARG A 160 23.35 12.26 -6.27
N ARG A 161 24.44 12.05 -7.03
CA ARG A 161 25.67 12.88 -6.99
C ARG A 161 25.72 13.93 -8.11
N GLN A 162 24.71 13.96 -8.97
CA GLN A 162 24.61 14.90 -10.06
C GLN A 162 24.11 16.24 -9.53
N THR A 163 24.91 17.28 -9.72
CA THR A 163 24.46 18.65 -9.56
C THR A 163 23.41 18.96 -10.64
N PRO A 164 22.37 19.76 -10.35
CA PRO A 164 21.51 20.30 -11.40
C PRO A 164 22.37 20.87 -12.54
N LYS A 165 22.03 20.55 -13.79
CA LYS A 165 22.67 21.22 -14.94
C LYS A 165 22.49 22.73 -14.74
N GLN A 166 23.52 23.52 -15.03
CA GLN A 166 23.38 24.99 -15.04
C GLN A 166 22.20 25.32 -15.95
N PHE A 167 21.12 25.86 -15.36
CA PHE A 167 20.02 26.38 -16.14
C PHE A 167 20.59 27.48 -17.04
N SER A 168 20.55 27.28 -18.35
CA SER A 168 20.71 28.39 -19.28
C SER A 168 19.51 29.32 -19.08
N GLU A 169 19.69 30.28 -18.16
CA GLU A 169 18.91 31.51 -17.98
C GLU A 169 17.42 31.43 -17.57
N LYS A 170 16.75 30.28 -17.59
CA LYS A 170 15.29 30.22 -17.29
C LYS A 170 14.95 29.41 -16.04
N ILE A 171 14.38 30.10 -15.05
CA ILE A 171 13.69 29.49 -13.90
C ILE A 171 12.60 28.54 -14.42
N PRO A 172 12.49 27.29 -13.91
CA PRO A 172 11.44 26.36 -14.29
C PRO A 172 10.03 26.95 -14.15
N ILE A 173 9.13 26.64 -15.09
CA ILE A 173 7.78 27.21 -15.18
C ILE A 173 7.00 27.01 -13.87
N ALA A 174 7.07 25.84 -13.27
CA ALA A 174 6.37 25.54 -12.02
C ALA A 174 6.84 26.40 -10.83
N LEU A 175 8.11 26.82 -10.83
CA LEU A 175 8.69 27.67 -9.77
C LEU A 175 8.34 29.16 -9.92
N LYS A 176 7.72 29.57 -11.04
CA LYS A 176 7.24 30.94 -11.25
C LYS A 176 5.88 31.22 -10.61
N ARG A 177 5.25 30.21 -10.02
CA ARG A 177 3.94 30.28 -9.37
C ARG A 177 3.99 29.71 -7.96
N GLN A 178 2.93 29.93 -7.20
CA GLN A 178 2.77 29.32 -5.88
C GLN A 178 2.72 27.79 -5.98
N PRO A 179 3.17 27.07 -4.93
CA PRO A 179 3.13 25.61 -4.93
C PRO A 179 1.69 25.11 -5.09
N SER A 180 1.52 24.10 -5.92
CA SER A 180 0.23 23.45 -6.14
C SER A 180 -0.22 22.77 -4.84
N ARG A 181 -1.48 22.98 -4.45
CA ARG A 181 -2.09 22.32 -3.30
C ARG A 181 -2.51 20.89 -3.64
N LEU A 182 -2.49 20.03 -2.62
CA LEU A 182 -3.00 18.67 -2.72
C LEU A 182 -4.49 18.65 -2.37
N SER A 183 -5.33 18.23 -3.31
CA SER A 183 -6.80 18.24 -3.19
C SER A 183 -7.41 16.85 -2.97
N GLY A 184 -6.61 15.87 -2.53
CA GLY A 184 -7.06 14.49 -2.36
C GLY A 184 -7.33 13.74 -3.68
N TRP A 185 -8.07 12.65 -3.57
CA TRP A 185 -8.45 11.78 -4.68
C TRP A 185 -9.86 11.26 -4.45
N LYS A 186 -10.81 11.80 -5.23
CA LYS A 186 -12.25 11.54 -5.09
C LYS A 186 -12.73 11.90 -3.68
N GLY A 187 -12.40 13.12 -3.25
CA GLY A 187 -12.63 13.62 -1.89
C GLY A 187 -11.37 13.64 -1.04
N GLU A 188 -11.55 13.80 0.28
CA GLU A 188 -10.47 13.94 1.25
C GLU A 188 -9.51 12.73 1.25
N PRO A 189 -8.21 12.95 1.49
CA PRO A 189 -7.23 11.88 1.62
C PRO A 189 -7.62 10.84 2.67
N ARG A 190 -7.67 9.57 2.26
CA ARG A 190 -8.04 8.44 3.11
C ARG A 190 -7.22 7.19 2.77
N LEU A 191 -7.14 6.28 3.74
CA LEU A 191 -6.46 5.00 3.52
C LEU A 191 -7.21 4.20 2.44
N PHE A 192 -6.48 3.73 1.44
CA PHE A 192 -7.04 3.07 0.27
C PHE A 192 -7.65 1.72 0.66
N ASN A 193 -8.93 1.54 0.39
CA ASN A 193 -9.66 0.29 0.64
C ASN A 193 -10.24 -0.24 -0.67
N TYR A 194 -9.75 -1.38 -1.15
CA TYR A 194 -10.23 -1.98 -2.39
C TYR A 194 -11.75 -2.20 -2.39
N ALA A 195 -12.29 -2.66 -1.25
CA ALA A 195 -13.71 -2.98 -1.13
C ALA A 195 -14.62 -1.76 -1.27
N SER A 196 -14.17 -0.56 -0.91
CA SER A 196 -14.96 0.68 -1.06
C SER A 196 -14.58 1.50 -2.29
N GLU A 197 -13.34 1.40 -2.77
CA GLU A 197 -12.86 2.23 -3.87
C GLU A 197 -12.99 1.59 -5.25
N VAL A 198 -12.90 0.26 -5.34
CA VAL A 198 -12.79 -0.48 -6.63
C VAL A 198 -13.94 -1.45 -6.82
N GLN A 199 -14.23 -2.29 -5.82
CA GLN A 199 -15.27 -3.31 -5.92
C GLN A 199 -16.63 -2.77 -6.44
N PRO A 200 -17.10 -1.58 -6.03
CA PRO A 200 -18.37 -1.04 -6.54
C PRO A 200 -18.40 -0.83 -8.07
N VAL A 201 -17.25 -0.62 -8.71
CA VAL A 201 -17.16 -0.52 -10.18
C VAL A 201 -17.44 -1.89 -10.80
N PHE A 202 -16.86 -2.96 -10.25
CA PHE A 202 -17.09 -4.33 -10.72
C PHE A 202 -18.52 -4.79 -10.42
N ASP A 203 -19.05 -4.47 -9.24
CA ASP A 203 -20.43 -4.81 -8.86
C ASP A 203 -21.44 -4.23 -9.86
N LYS A 204 -21.20 -2.99 -10.31
CA LYS A 204 -22.09 -2.29 -11.24
C LYS A 204 -22.01 -2.81 -12.67
N HIS A 205 -20.80 -3.14 -13.14
CA HIS A 205 -20.54 -3.32 -14.58
C HIS A 205 -20.12 -4.73 -14.99
N CYS A 206 -19.68 -5.56 -14.05
CA CYS A 206 -19.01 -6.82 -14.37
C CYS A 206 -19.65 -8.04 -13.69
N VAL A 207 -20.12 -7.90 -12.45
CA VAL A 207 -20.60 -9.03 -11.64
C VAL A 207 -21.80 -9.74 -12.27
N SER A 208 -22.66 -9.05 -13.01
CA SER A 208 -23.80 -9.69 -13.68
C SER A 208 -23.41 -10.84 -14.63
N CYS A 209 -22.20 -10.79 -15.20
CA CYS A 209 -21.65 -11.86 -16.05
C CYS A 209 -20.54 -12.65 -15.34
N HIS A 210 -19.78 -12.00 -14.46
CA HIS A 210 -18.59 -12.55 -13.78
C HIS A 210 -18.88 -12.93 -12.31
N ASP A 211 -19.99 -13.63 -12.08
CA ASP A 211 -20.37 -14.15 -10.76
C ASP A 211 -20.12 -15.67 -10.61
N PHE A 212 -20.19 -16.21 -9.40
CA PHE A 212 -19.98 -17.64 -9.10
C PHE A 212 -20.88 -18.59 -9.90
N ASP A 213 -22.10 -18.17 -10.24
CA ASP A 213 -23.11 -18.99 -10.93
C ASP A 213 -23.30 -18.63 -12.41
N GLN A 214 -22.43 -17.75 -12.95
CA GLN A 214 -22.49 -17.30 -14.34
C GLN A 214 -21.41 -17.98 -15.18
N GLU A 215 -21.65 -18.10 -16.49
CA GLU A 215 -20.72 -18.76 -17.41
C GLU A 215 -19.36 -18.05 -17.45
N ALA A 216 -19.33 -16.72 -17.57
CA ALA A 216 -18.06 -15.98 -17.58
C ALA A 216 -17.36 -15.97 -16.20
N GLY A 217 -18.08 -16.32 -15.13
CA GLY A 217 -17.53 -16.59 -13.80
C GLY A 217 -16.58 -17.79 -13.75
N ARG A 218 -16.75 -18.77 -14.64
CA ARG A 218 -15.81 -19.92 -14.75
C ARG A 218 -14.40 -19.44 -15.12
N GLU A 219 -14.33 -18.44 -15.98
CA GLU A 219 -13.08 -17.83 -16.44
C GLU A 219 -12.55 -16.78 -15.47
N LEU A 220 -13.42 -15.95 -14.88
CA LEU A 220 -13.02 -14.90 -13.95
C LEU A 220 -14.19 -14.50 -13.04
N ILE A 221 -14.02 -14.66 -11.73
CA ILE A 221 -15.01 -14.18 -10.75
C ILE A 221 -14.63 -12.76 -10.33
N LEU A 222 -15.56 -11.80 -10.51
CA LEU A 222 -15.41 -10.40 -10.12
C LEU A 222 -16.33 -10.00 -8.95
N ALA A 223 -17.02 -10.96 -8.36
CA ALA A 223 -17.88 -10.76 -7.20
C ALA A 223 -17.10 -10.30 -5.95
N GLY A 224 -17.73 -9.41 -5.17
CA GLY A 224 -17.17 -8.80 -3.98
C GLY A 224 -17.18 -9.68 -2.72
N ASP A 225 -17.55 -10.96 -2.83
CA ASP A 225 -17.74 -11.88 -1.72
C ASP A 225 -16.49 -12.05 -0.88
N ARG A 226 -16.64 -11.90 0.43
CA ARG A 226 -15.54 -12.03 1.38
C ARG A 226 -15.16 -13.50 1.52
N THR A 227 -13.87 -13.74 1.38
CA THR A 227 -13.22 -15.05 1.58
C THR A 227 -12.46 -15.03 2.91
N ASN A 228 -11.67 -16.08 3.20
CA ASN A 228 -10.86 -16.16 4.42
C ASN A 228 -9.99 -14.92 4.66
N THR A 229 -9.35 -14.39 3.62
CA THR A 229 -8.35 -13.33 3.78
C THR A 229 -8.70 -12.04 3.05
N PHE A 230 -9.30 -12.08 1.87
CA PHE A 230 -9.62 -10.90 1.06
C PHE A 230 -11.07 -11.05 0.55
N ASN A 231 -11.38 -10.54 -0.64
CA ASN A 231 -12.60 -10.91 -1.38
C ASN A 231 -12.26 -11.71 -2.64
N ALA A 232 -13.28 -12.24 -3.31
CA ALA A 232 -13.12 -13.13 -4.46
C ALA A 232 -12.47 -12.41 -5.65
N SER A 233 -13.03 -11.29 -6.09
CA SER A 233 -12.51 -10.50 -7.23
C SER A 233 -11.03 -10.12 -7.09
N TYR A 234 -10.60 -9.68 -5.91
CA TYR A 234 -9.22 -9.29 -5.66
C TYR A 234 -8.28 -10.50 -5.81
N ASN A 235 -8.64 -11.63 -5.21
CA ASN A 235 -7.86 -12.86 -5.31
C ASN A 235 -7.78 -13.37 -6.75
N GLU A 236 -8.88 -13.29 -7.50
CA GLU A 236 -8.95 -13.71 -8.89
C GLU A 236 -8.07 -12.84 -9.79
N LEU A 237 -8.23 -11.52 -9.71
CA LEU A 237 -7.47 -10.57 -10.53
C LEU A 237 -5.96 -10.68 -10.31
N TRP A 238 -5.54 -10.86 -9.06
CA TRP A 238 -4.13 -11.12 -8.71
C TRP A 238 -3.66 -12.49 -9.22
N ARG A 239 -4.32 -13.57 -8.80
CA ARG A 239 -3.85 -14.95 -9.05
C ARG A 239 -3.80 -15.27 -10.53
N LYS A 240 -4.81 -14.84 -11.27
CA LYS A 240 -4.92 -15.04 -12.73
C LYS A 240 -4.14 -13.98 -13.53
N LYS A 241 -3.42 -13.07 -12.85
CA LYS A 241 -2.53 -12.06 -13.47
C LYS A 241 -3.24 -11.13 -14.46
N TYR A 242 -4.49 -10.78 -14.17
CA TYR A 242 -5.22 -9.75 -14.95
C TYR A 242 -4.70 -8.34 -14.67
N ILE A 243 -4.02 -8.16 -13.54
CA ILE A 243 -3.27 -6.95 -13.21
C ILE A 243 -1.77 -7.24 -13.25
N LYS A 244 -1.00 -6.23 -13.65
CA LYS A 244 0.48 -6.27 -13.69
C LYS A 244 1.06 -5.35 -12.62
N ALA A 245 0.73 -5.64 -11.37
CA ALA A 245 1.44 -5.10 -10.22
C ALA A 245 2.73 -5.89 -9.99
N ILE A 246 3.81 -5.20 -9.66
CA ILE A 246 5.16 -5.80 -9.59
C ILE A 246 5.49 -6.38 -8.22
N GLY A 247 4.63 -6.18 -7.22
CA GLY A 247 4.93 -6.79 -5.94
C GLY A 247 5.92 -5.99 -5.09
N ALA A 248 6.58 -6.71 -4.19
CA ALA A 248 7.90 -6.38 -3.66
C ALA A 248 8.91 -6.10 -4.79
N GLY A 249 8.67 -6.67 -5.98
CA GLY A 249 9.39 -6.38 -7.22
C GLY A 249 10.83 -6.88 -7.22
N PRO A 250 11.48 -6.87 -8.39
CA PRO A 250 12.94 -6.95 -8.46
C PRO A 250 13.55 -5.68 -7.83
N SER A 251 14.82 -5.76 -7.43
CA SER A 251 15.57 -4.61 -6.90
C SER A 251 15.82 -3.52 -7.93
N ASP A 252 15.78 -3.89 -9.21
CA ASP A 252 16.05 -2.97 -10.32
C ASP A 252 14.93 -1.95 -10.49
N ILE A 253 15.33 -0.76 -10.95
CA ILE A 253 14.38 0.29 -11.30
C ILE A 253 13.66 -0.13 -12.56
N GLN A 254 12.34 0.03 -12.56
CA GLN A 254 11.51 -0.42 -13.66
C GLN A 254 11.47 0.63 -14.77
N GLN A 255 11.43 0.18 -16.02
CA GLN A 255 11.22 1.06 -17.17
C GLN A 255 9.80 1.64 -17.16
N PRO A 256 9.59 2.85 -17.73
CA PRO A 256 8.26 3.41 -17.91
C PRO A 256 7.31 2.44 -18.59
N TYR A 257 6.03 2.47 -18.20
CA TYR A 257 4.96 1.61 -18.74
C TYR A 257 5.16 0.10 -18.58
N SER A 258 6.24 -0.37 -17.96
CA SER A 258 6.54 -1.81 -17.84
C SER A 258 5.61 -2.54 -16.86
N TRP A 259 4.93 -1.80 -15.99
CA TRP A 259 3.99 -2.30 -14.99
C TRP A 259 2.88 -1.29 -14.69
N GLY A 260 1.94 -1.69 -13.84
CA GLY A 260 0.79 -0.87 -13.46
C GLY A 260 -0.32 -0.96 -14.50
N SER A 261 -1.14 0.10 -14.58
CA SER A 261 -2.34 0.14 -15.40
C SER A 261 -2.06 -0.06 -16.90
N HIS A 262 -1.04 0.58 -17.46
CA HIS A 262 -0.66 0.41 -18.88
C HIS A 262 -0.30 -1.03 -19.26
N ALA A 263 0.30 -1.78 -18.35
CA ALA A 263 0.76 -3.15 -18.61
C ALA A 263 -0.25 -4.23 -18.20
N SER A 264 -1.45 -3.84 -17.75
CA SER A 264 -2.43 -4.76 -17.17
C SER A 264 -3.49 -5.18 -18.20
N LYS A 265 -3.67 -6.50 -18.38
CA LYS A 265 -4.69 -7.09 -19.27
C LYS A 265 -6.10 -6.57 -18.97
N LEU A 266 -6.44 -6.36 -17.70
CA LEU A 266 -7.75 -5.80 -17.32
C LEU A 266 -7.99 -4.42 -17.97
N VAL A 267 -6.96 -3.56 -17.97
CA VAL A 267 -7.08 -2.19 -18.49
C VAL A 267 -7.11 -2.18 -20.01
N GLU A 268 -6.33 -3.06 -20.65
CA GLU A 268 -6.38 -3.30 -22.09
C GLU A 268 -7.81 -3.64 -22.55
N VAL A 269 -8.43 -4.67 -21.94
CA VAL A 269 -9.81 -5.09 -22.25
C VAL A 269 -10.82 -3.96 -22.03
N ILE A 270 -10.69 -3.21 -20.94
CA ILE A 270 -11.59 -2.07 -20.67
C ILE A 270 -11.45 -0.98 -21.73
N ARG A 271 -10.23 -0.71 -22.22
CA ARG A 271 -9.97 0.34 -23.22
C ARG A 271 -10.36 -0.06 -24.64
N GLU A 272 -10.19 -1.33 -25.00
CA GLU A 272 -10.66 -1.88 -26.28
C GLU A 272 -12.19 -1.96 -26.34
N GLY A 273 -12.83 -2.04 -25.17
CA GLY A 273 -14.27 -2.20 -25.02
C GLY A 273 -14.64 -3.65 -24.76
N HIS A 274 -15.67 -3.86 -23.93
CA HIS A 274 -16.14 -5.19 -23.57
C HIS A 274 -17.66 -5.22 -23.62
N TYR A 275 -18.21 -5.68 -24.76
CA TYR A 275 -19.64 -5.62 -25.07
C TYR A 275 -20.20 -4.19 -24.88
N ASP A 276 -21.32 -4.06 -24.19
CA ASP A 276 -22.01 -2.78 -23.95
C ASP A 276 -21.53 -2.05 -22.67
N VAL A 277 -20.48 -2.57 -22.01
CA VAL A 277 -19.97 -1.96 -20.77
C VAL A 277 -19.29 -0.62 -21.06
N LYS A 278 -19.74 0.43 -20.37
CA LYS A 278 -19.17 1.78 -20.44
C LYS A 278 -18.90 2.32 -19.05
N LEU A 279 -17.62 2.47 -18.73
CA LEU A 279 -17.19 3.13 -17.51
C LEU A 279 -17.19 4.64 -17.70
N SER A 280 -17.64 5.37 -16.68
CA SER A 280 -17.33 6.78 -16.54
C SER A 280 -15.84 7.00 -16.32
N GLY A 281 -15.36 8.23 -16.56
CA GLY A 281 -13.96 8.58 -16.27
C GLY A 281 -13.58 8.37 -14.79
N ASP A 282 -14.52 8.57 -13.86
CA ASP A 282 -14.30 8.31 -12.43
C ASP A 282 -14.08 6.83 -12.13
N GLU A 283 -14.98 5.99 -12.67
CA GLU A 283 -14.93 4.53 -12.49
C GLU A 283 -13.66 3.93 -13.11
N PHE A 284 -13.26 4.42 -14.29
CA PHE A 284 -12.00 4.03 -14.93
C PHE A 284 -10.80 4.44 -14.06
N GLU A 285 -10.77 5.69 -13.57
CA GLU A 285 -9.67 6.20 -12.75
C GLU A 285 -9.49 5.40 -11.45
N ARG A 286 -10.58 4.89 -10.85
CA ARG A 286 -10.54 4.00 -9.67
C ARG A 286 -9.77 2.72 -9.92
N ILE A 287 -10.04 2.07 -11.05
CA ILE A 287 -9.38 0.82 -11.43
C ILE A 287 -7.90 1.08 -11.71
N VAL A 288 -7.56 2.04 -12.56
CA VAL A 288 -6.15 2.30 -12.92
C VAL A 288 -5.34 2.79 -11.73
N THR A 289 -5.92 3.64 -10.86
CA THR A 289 -5.25 4.10 -9.64
C THR A 289 -4.96 2.95 -8.70
N TRP A 290 -5.90 2.03 -8.48
CA TRP A 290 -5.68 0.85 -7.64
C TRP A 290 -4.50 -0.01 -8.14
N ILE A 291 -4.47 -0.28 -9.45
CA ILE A 291 -3.40 -1.07 -10.06
C ILE A 291 -2.06 -0.34 -9.93
N ASP A 292 -2.03 0.95 -10.25
CA ASP A 292 -0.83 1.80 -10.17
C ASP A 292 -0.31 1.92 -8.74
N LEU A 293 -1.18 1.89 -7.74
CA LEU A 293 -0.81 1.83 -6.33
C LEU A 293 -0.22 0.47 -5.92
N ASN A 294 0.10 -0.41 -6.87
CA ASN A 294 0.61 -1.77 -6.64
C ASN A 294 -0.43 -2.67 -5.96
N GLY A 295 -1.71 -2.47 -6.27
CA GLY A 295 -2.81 -3.35 -5.89
C GLY A 295 -3.10 -3.52 -4.39
N PRO A 296 -3.17 -2.44 -3.57
CA PRO A 296 -3.53 -2.56 -2.15
C PRO A 296 -4.95 -3.12 -1.98
N TYR A 297 -5.19 -3.82 -0.87
CA TYR A 297 -6.53 -4.31 -0.48
C TYR A 297 -6.99 -3.68 0.82
N TYR A 298 -6.33 -4.02 1.94
CA TYR A 298 -6.71 -3.52 3.25
C TYR A 298 -6.21 -2.09 3.47
N PRO A 299 -7.05 -1.20 4.01
CA PRO A 299 -6.63 0.18 4.28
C PRO A 299 -5.72 0.29 5.51
N ARG A 300 -5.69 -0.70 6.40
CA ARG A 300 -5.09 -0.56 7.74
C ARG A 300 -4.52 -1.88 8.27
N TYR A 301 -3.47 -1.77 9.08
CA TYR A 301 -2.73 -2.93 9.59
C TYR A 301 -3.33 -3.56 10.85
N ASP A 302 -4.13 -2.83 11.62
CA ASP A 302 -4.79 -3.39 12.78
C ASP A 302 -5.92 -4.35 12.37
N CYS A 303 -6.26 -5.23 13.30
CA CYS A 303 -7.08 -6.40 13.00
C CYS A 303 -8.14 -6.66 14.06
N ALA A 304 -9.22 -7.30 13.61
CA ALA A 304 -10.26 -7.83 14.49
C ALA A 304 -9.87 -9.22 15.02
N TYR A 305 -9.06 -9.99 14.28
CA TYR A 305 -8.85 -11.41 14.52
C TYR A 305 -7.37 -11.77 14.72
N PRO A 306 -6.69 -11.26 15.76
CA PRO A 306 -5.22 -11.33 15.89
C PRO A 306 -4.64 -12.75 15.94
N ASN A 307 -5.48 -13.74 16.28
CA ASN A 307 -5.10 -15.15 16.44
C ASN A 307 -5.59 -16.04 15.28
N ASN A 308 -6.45 -15.52 14.40
CA ASN A 308 -7.00 -16.30 13.30
C ASN A 308 -6.10 -16.17 12.07
N LEU A 309 -6.27 -17.09 11.11
CA LEU A 309 -5.51 -17.13 9.87
C LEU A 309 -5.37 -15.72 9.25
N THR A 310 -4.13 -15.32 8.97
CA THR A 310 -3.73 -14.02 8.40
C THR A 310 -4.10 -12.77 9.20
N GLY A 311 -4.67 -12.90 10.40
CA GLY A 311 -5.25 -11.77 11.13
C GLY A 311 -6.62 -11.31 10.60
N ARG A 312 -7.16 -11.99 9.58
CA ARG A 312 -8.34 -11.56 8.82
C ARG A 312 -9.47 -12.59 8.78
N CYS A 313 -9.19 -13.86 8.99
CA CYS A 313 -10.21 -14.90 8.87
C CYS A 313 -11.24 -14.83 10.01
N PRO A 314 -12.55 -14.83 9.72
CA PRO A 314 -13.58 -14.85 10.76
C PRO A 314 -13.73 -16.23 11.42
N LEU A 315 -13.21 -17.29 10.81
CA LEU A 315 -13.18 -18.63 11.39
C LEU A 315 -11.97 -18.79 12.30
N ASP A 316 -12.18 -19.41 13.47
CA ASP A 316 -11.08 -19.79 14.34
C ASP A 316 -10.30 -21.01 13.79
N ASN A 317 -9.19 -21.35 14.44
CA ASN A 317 -8.33 -22.45 14.00
C ASN A 317 -9.02 -23.83 14.05
N LYS A 318 -9.97 -24.05 14.96
CA LYS A 318 -10.71 -25.32 15.08
C LYS A 318 -11.71 -25.44 13.93
N GLN A 319 -12.46 -24.38 13.66
CA GLN A 319 -13.41 -24.30 12.55
C GLN A 319 -12.70 -24.46 11.20
N LEU A 320 -11.57 -23.78 11.01
CA LEU A 320 -10.81 -23.87 9.76
C LEU A 320 -10.23 -25.27 9.53
N LYS A 321 -9.72 -25.90 10.60
CA LYS A 321 -9.26 -27.30 10.56
C LYS A 321 -10.42 -28.24 10.20
N ARG A 322 -11.56 -28.10 10.86
CA ARG A 322 -12.73 -28.93 10.59
C ARG A 322 -13.26 -28.76 9.16
N LEU A 323 -13.31 -27.52 8.66
CA LEU A 323 -13.70 -27.26 7.28
C LEU A 323 -12.71 -27.88 6.28
N THR A 324 -11.41 -27.89 6.61
CA THR A 324 -10.39 -28.59 5.80
C THR A 324 -10.65 -30.10 5.77
N GLU A 325 -10.94 -30.72 6.91
CA GLU A 325 -11.24 -32.16 7.00
C GLU A 325 -12.50 -32.55 6.21
N LEU A 326 -13.54 -31.72 6.28
CA LEU A 326 -14.82 -31.97 5.59
C LEU A 326 -14.73 -31.81 4.07
N THR A 327 -14.00 -30.79 3.61
CA THR A 327 -14.00 -30.41 2.18
C THR A 327 -12.76 -30.91 1.43
N GLY A 328 -11.71 -31.34 2.14
CA GLY A 328 -10.40 -31.63 1.55
C GLY A 328 -9.60 -30.38 1.12
N VAL A 329 -10.16 -29.17 1.26
CA VAL A 329 -9.50 -27.92 0.86
C VAL A 329 -8.59 -27.41 1.97
N SER A 330 -7.29 -27.27 1.68
CA SER A 330 -6.32 -26.75 2.66
C SER A 330 -6.35 -25.22 2.72
N PHE A 331 -7.19 -24.66 3.59
CA PHE A 331 -7.33 -23.20 3.71
C PHE A 331 -6.08 -22.47 4.21
N THR A 332 -5.23 -23.15 5.00
CA THR A 332 -3.94 -22.59 5.42
C THR A 332 -3.00 -22.39 4.25
N LYS A 333 -2.98 -23.33 3.28
CA LYS A 333 -2.20 -23.20 2.03
C LYS A 333 -2.73 -22.08 1.13
N LEU A 334 -4.04 -21.81 1.15
CA LEU A 334 -4.60 -20.67 0.41
C LEU A 334 -4.09 -19.31 0.93
N ALA A 335 -3.55 -19.25 2.14
CA ALA A 335 -2.93 -18.03 2.69
C ALA A 335 -1.46 -17.84 2.27
N ALA A 336 -0.97 -18.61 1.30
CA ALA A 336 0.38 -18.46 0.75
C ALA A 336 0.36 -18.05 -0.75
N HIS A 337 1.19 -17.09 -1.12
CA HIS A 337 1.26 -16.47 -2.45
C HIS A 337 1.53 -17.49 -3.57
N ASN A 338 2.26 -18.57 -3.26
CA ASN A 338 2.64 -19.62 -4.21
C ASN A 338 1.71 -20.86 -4.18
N GLN A 339 0.71 -20.91 -3.29
CA GLN A 339 -0.16 -22.07 -3.12
C GLN A 339 -1.65 -21.72 -3.17
N ASN A 340 -2.01 -20.43 -3.26
CA ASN A 340 -3.38 -20.00 -3.40
C ASN A 340 -3.96 -20.50 -4.73
N THR A 341 -5.01 -21.33 -4.67
CA THR A 341 -5.73 -21.85 -5.84
C THR A 341 -7.01 -21.08 -6.14
N GLY A 342 -7.37 -20.12 -5.29
CA GLY A 342 -8.48 -19.19 -5.48
C GLY A 342 -9.50 -19.12 -4.37
N PRO A 343 -10.60 -18.37 -4.58
CA PRO A 343 -11.69 -18.30 -3.63
C PRO A 343 -12.34 -19.67 -3.48
N GLN A 344 -12.33 -20.21 -2.25
CA GLN A 344 -12.95 -21.50 -1.92
C GLN A 344 -14.15 -21.34 -0.98
N VAL A 345 -14.29 -20.17 -0.37
CA VAL A 345 -15.39 -19.81 0.53
C VAL A 345 -15.93 -18.45 0.12
N SER A 346 -17.26 -18.33 0.10
CA SER A 346 -17.97 -17.05 0.14
C SER A 346 -18.71 -16.95 1.48
N PHE A 347 -18.34 -15.98 2.31
CA PHE A 347 -19.09 -15.70 3.53
C PHE A 347 -20.37 -14.91 3.26
N ASP A 348 -20.42 -14.13 2.18
CA ASP A 348 -21.60 -13.37 1.78
C ASP A 348 -22.72 -14.30 1.29
N ARG A 349 -22.35 -15.34 0.53
CA ARG A 349 -23.24 -16.34 -0.05
C ARG A 349 -22.71 -17.76 0.24
N PRO A 350 -22.86 -18.26 1.49
CA PRO A 350 -22.27 -19.53 1.93
C PRO A 350 -22.52 -20.73 1.01
N ARG A 351 -23.73 -20.86 0.45
CA ARG A 351 -24.12 -21.97 -0.43
C ARG A 351 -23.39 -21.98 -1.78
N LEU A 352 -22.84 -20.85 -2.23
CA LEU A 352 -22.05 -20.72 -3.46
C LEU A 352 -20.55 -20.99 -3.23
N SER A 353 -20.15 -21.36 -2.01
CA SER A 353 -18.74 -21.62 -1.69
C SER A 353 -18.21 -22.82 -2.51
N PRO A 354 -17.15 -22.63 -3.34
CA PRO A 354 -16.63 -23.70 -4.18
C PRO A 354 -16.18 -24.95 -3.42
N CYS A 355 -15.72 -24.83 -2.17
CA CYS A 355 -15.32 -25.98 -1.37
C CYS A 355 -16.47 -26.95 -1.06
N LEU A 356 -17.73 -26.53 -1.23
CA LEU A 356 -18.91 -27.38 -1.04
C LEU A 356 -19.24 -28.25 -2.25
N ALA A 357 -18.62 -28.01 -3.42
CA ALA A 357 -18.83 -28.82 -4.61
C ALA A 357 -18.26 -30.25 -4.49
N ASN A 358 -17.43 -30.51 -3.48
CA ASN A 358 -16.82 -31.82 -3.23
C ASN A 358 -17.79 -32.84 -2.60
N PHE A 359 -19.02 -32.43 -2.26
CA PHE A 359 -20.04 -33.32 -1.72
C PHE A 359 -21.00 -33.77 -2.82
N GLU A 360 -21.47 -35.02 -2.73
CA GLU A 360 -22.40 -35.61 -3.71
C GLU A 360 -23.74 -34.84 -3.81
N ASN A 361 -24.25 -34.36 -2.68
CA ASN A 361 -25.49 -33.60 -2.61
C ASN A 361 -25.57 -32.75 -1.33
N THR A 362 -26.56 -31.85 -1.29
CA THR A 362 -26.77 -30.90 -0.19
C THR A 362 -27.33 -31.53 1.09
N SER A 363 -27.78 -32.79 1.03
CA SER A 363 -28.29 -33.54 2.20
C SER A 363 -27.17 -34.33 2.90
N HIS A 364 -25.97 -34.40 2.31
CA HIS A 364 -24.83 -35.07 2.91
C HIS A 364 -24.48 -34.43 4.27
N PRO A 365 -24.31 -35.20 5.37
CA PRO A 365 -24.04 -34.64 6.69
C PRO A 365 -22.82 -33.70 6.71
N GLY A 366 -21.76 -34.06 5.98
CA GLY A 366 -20.56 -33.22 5.84
C GLY A 366 -20.81 -31.91 5.08
N TYR A 367 -21.73 -31.88 4.11
CA TYR A 367 -22.12 -30.64 3.43
C TYR A 367 -22.82 -29.70 4.40
N ILE A 368 -23.78 -30.24 5.16
CA ILE A 368 -24.56 -29.48 6.15
C ILE A 368 -23.62 -28.88 7.21
N GLU A 369 -22.68 -29.68 7.72
CA GLU A 369 -21.69 -29.22 8.69
C GLU A 369 -20.74 -28.16 8.11
N ALA A 370 -20.20 -28.39 6.90
CA ALA A 370 -19.31 -27.43 6.23
C ALA A 370 -20.02 -26.10 5.97
N LEU A 371 -21.27 -26.15 5.49
CA LEU A 371 -22.10 -24.96 5.28
C LEU A 371 -22.34 -24.22 6.60
N ALA A 372 -22.66 -24.93 7.69
CA ALA A 372 -22.86 -24.34 9.01
C ALA A 372 -21.59 -23.62 9.53
N ILE A 373 -20.40 -24.17 9.27
CA ILE A 373 -19.12 -23.51 9.59
C ILE A 373 -18.99 -22.21 8.78
N ILE A 374 -19.25 -22.23 7.47
CA ILE A 374 -19.15 -21.03 6.63
C ILE A 374 -20.18 -19.96 7.06
N GLU A 375 -21.41 -20.36 7.37
CA GLU A 375 -22.44 -19.47 7.92
C GLU A 375 -22.03 -18.88 9.29
N SER A 376 -21.29 -19.63 10.11
CA SER A 376 -20.75 -19.08 11.34
C SER A 376 -19.72 -17.97 11.08
N GLY A 377 -18.89 -18.12 10.05
CA GLY A 377 -17.96 -17.08 9.59
C GLY A 377 -18.71 -15.83 9.09
N ARG A 378 -19.81 -16.01 8.35
CA ARG A 378 -20.71 -14.91 7.96
C ARG A 378 -21.24 -14.16 9.18
N ARG A 379 -21.79 -14.88 10.17
CA ARG A 379 -22.30 -14.27 11.41
C ARG A 379 -21.21 -13.52 12.15
N MET A 380 -20.01 -14.08 12.21
CA MET A 380 -18.85 -13.45 12.85
C MET A 380 -18.42 -12.16 12.12
N LEU A 381 -18.44 -12.12 10.78
CA LEU A 381 -18.17 -10.87 10.04
C LEU A 381 -19.22 -9.79 10.28
N LEU A 382 -20.49 -10.15 10.47
CA LEU A 382 -21.55 -9.21 10.82
C LEU A 382 -21.37 -8.66 12.25
N GLN A 383 -21.00 -9.54 13.19
CA GLN A 383 -20.78 -9.15 14.60
C GLN A 383 -19.48 -8.38 14.80
N ARG A 384 -18.42 -8.76 14.08
CA ARG A 384 -17.07 -8.23 14.20
C ARG A 384 -16.48 -8.00 12.81
N PRO A 385 -16.77 -6.86 12.17
CA PRO A 385 -16.32 -6.58 10.82
C PRO A 385 -14.79 -6.63 10.69
N ARG A 386 -14.29 -6.95 9.49
CA ARG A 386 -12.87 -6.87 9.15
C ARG A 386 -12.48 -5.44 8.77
N ALA A 387 -11.18 -5.19 8.65
CA ALA A 387 -10.63 -3.87 8.33
C ALA A 387 -11.02 -3.30 6.96
N ASP A 388 -11.57 -4.13 6.06
CA ASP A 388 -12.14 -3.74 4.76
C ASP A 388 -13.63 -3.36 4.86
N MET A 389 -14.27 -3.56 6.02
CA MET A 389 -15.72 -3.41 6.21
C MET A 389 -16.09 -2.18 7.05
N PRO A 390 -17.28 -1.59 6.80
CA PRO A 390 -17.88 -0.61 7.71
C PRO A 390 -18.06 -1.18 9.13
N GLY A 391 -17.96 -0.32 10.14
CA GLY A 391 -18.12 -0.74 11.55
C GLY A 391 -16.93 -1.53 12.11
N PHE A 392 -15.79 -1.57 11.40
CA PHE A 392 -14.58 -2.21 11.91
C PHE A 392 -14.11 -1.63 13.24
N GLU A 393 -13.86 -2.53 14.20
CA GLU A 393 -13.17 -2.23 15.44
C GLU A 393 -11.94 -3.12 15.63
N ALA A 394 -10.81 -2.48 15.94
CA ALA A 394 -9.57 -3.19 16.22
C ALA A 394 -9.66 -4.00 17.52
N CYS A 395 -8.92 -5.11 17.61
CA CYS A 395 -8.81 -5.88 18.84
C CYS A 395 -8.16 -5.07 19.97
N THR A 396 -8.38 -5.48 21.22
CA THR A 396 -7.98 -4.73 22.43
C THR A 396 -6.50 -4.35 22.45
N ILE A 397 -5.61 -5.25 22.00
CA ILE A 397 -4.17 -4.96 21.96
C ILE A 397 -3.83 -3.90 20.92
N ASP A 398 -4.47 -3.91 19.75
CA ASP A 398 -4.29 -2.90 18.72
C ASP A 398 -4.88 -1.55 19.17
N GLN A 399 -6.00 -1.54 19.89
CA GLN A 399 -6.50 -0.31 20.51
C GLN A 399 -5.48 0.28 21.51
N GLN A 400 -4.82 -0.56 22.32
CA GLN A 400 -3.77 -0.10 23.23
C GLN A 400 -2.56 0.45 22.47
N ARG A 401 -2.10 -0.23 21.40
CA ARG A 401 -1.01 0.26 20.53
C ARG A 401 -1.35 1.64 19.94
N GLN A 402 -2.58 1.83 19.47
CA GLN A 402 -3.04 3.11 18.94
C GLN A 402 -3.08 4.20 20.03
N ARG A 403 -3.52 3.90 21.26
CA ARG A 403 -3.46 4.84 22.39
C ARG A 403 -2.02 5.28 22.69
N ASN A 404 -1.10 4.34 22.79
CA ASN A 404 0.33 4.62 23.04
C ASN A 404 0.92 5.51 21.93
N TYR A 405 0.62 5.19 20.67
CA TYR A 405 1.10 5.98 19.53
C TYR A 405 0.53 7.42 19.56
N THR A 406 -0.76 7.57 19.84
CA THR A 406 -1.42 8.89 19.95
C THR A 406 -0.80 9.73 21.06
N MET A 407 -0.52 9.12 22.22
CA MET A 407 0.17 9.77 23.33
C MET A 407 1.56 10.28 22.92
N ARG A 408 2.34 9.46 22.21
CA ARG A 408 3.68 9.86 21.72
C ARG A 408 3.61 10.97 20.68
N GLN A 409 2.61 10.96 19.78
CA GLN A 409 2.39 12.07 18.84
C GLN A 409 2.07 13.38 19.57
N GLN A 410 1.25 13.34 20.62
CA GLN A 410 0.96 14.53 21.42
C GLN A 410 2.18 15.04 22.17
N ALA A 411 3.03 14.15 22.68
CA ALA A 411 4.31 14.52 23.28
C ALA A 411 5.23 15.20 22.25
N GLU A 412 5.34 14.65 21.05
CA GLU A 412 6.12 15.24 19.96
C GLU A 412 5.64 16.65 19.58
N VAL A 413 4.32 16.88 19.49
CA VAL A 413 3.75 18.22 19.24
C VAL A 413 4.14 19.20 20.35
N ARG A 414 4.11 18.77 21.62
CA ARG A 414 4.55 19.61 22.75
C ARG A 414 6.04 19.92 22.67
N ASN A 415 6.88 18.93 22.34
CA ASN A 415 8.32 19.10 22.18
C ASN A 415 8.64 20.13 21.09
N ARG A 416 7.98 20.03 19.93
CA ARG A 416 8.15 20.98 18.81
C ARG A 416 7.75 22.40 19.20
N LYS A 417 6.63 22.54 19.91
CA LYS A 417 6.19 23.85 20.43
C LYS A 417 7.20 24.45 21.42
N ALA A 418 7.78 23.63 22.30
CA ALA A 418 8.82 24.09 23.22
C ALA A 418 10.07 24.56 22.46
N ILE A 419 10.56 23.78 21.49
CA ILE A 419 11.70 24.15 20.63
C ILE A 419 11.43 25.46 19.90
N HIS A 420 10.25 25.59 19.29
CA HIS A 420 9.84 26.80 18.57
C HIS A 420 9.87 28.05 19.48
N ASN A 421 9.51 27.89 20.75
CA ASN A 421 9.49 28.97 21.75
C ASN A 421 10.83 29.18 22.47
N GLY A 422 11.90 28.48 22.09
CA GLY A 422 13.20 28.54 22.78
C GLY A 422 13.21 27.93 24.18
N GLN A 423 12.25 27.05 24.47
CA GLN A 423 12.08 26.36 25.75
C GLN A 423 12.68 24.95 25.70
N LYS A 424 13.04 24.41 26.87
CA LYS A 424 13.43 23.01 27.04
C LYS A 424 12.29 22.23 27.69
N LEU A 425 11.90 21.12 27.09
CA LEU A 425 11.04 20.13 27.70
C LEU A 425 11.85 18.84 27.84
N TYR A 426 11.95 18.33 29.06
CA TYR A 426 12.60 17.05 29.32
C TYR A 426 11.55 15.95 29.30
N ASP A 427 11.93 14.75 28.87
CA ASP A 427 11.05 13.59 28.96
C ASP A 427 10.73 13.32 30.43
N PHE A 428 9.47 12.96 30.71
CA PHE A 428 9.04 12.48 32.03
C PHE A 428 8.97 10.94 31.95
N ASP A 429 9.49 10.27 32.98
CA ASP A 429 9.53 8.80 33.09
C ASP A 429 8.13 8.15 33.02
#